data_AF-A0A928X143-F1
#
_entry.id   AF-A0A928X143-F1
#
_cell.length_a   1.000
_cell.length_b   1.000
_cell.length_c   1.000
_cell.angle_alpha   90.00
_cell.angle_beta   90.00
_cell.angle_gamma   90.00
#
_symmetry.space_group_name_H-M   'P 1'
#
loop_
_entity.id
_entity.type
_entity.pdbx_description
1 polymer ?
#
loop_
_entity_poly.entity_id
_entity_poly.type
_entity_poly.pdbx_seq_one_letter_code
_entity_poly.pdbx_strand_id
1 'polypeptide(L)'
;MASTCIQIIEGNPHLRSLLSWHLQQAGYRVNQSADMLRAKETFQTAQPNLVIMETDLSDGSGLELCHWLQQRGRPLIMILSAKSGEPDVVAGLQAGADDYLKKPFGMQEFLARVEALTRRNRKITAPVSLTYGDLNIDLVQRRVRFKEQFIDLTPQEFSLIYVLTQAEGSPLSRADLLRRAWPDAIDNPRTVDTHVLSLRKKIEADPRQPSVIQTVRNVGYRLNIERLHTNNGHHPVGVGPVSAIKAVG
;
A
#
# COMPACT_ATOMS: atom_id res chain seq x y z
N MET A 1 2.94 8.83 1.55
CA MET A 1 2.39 7.81 0.63
C MET A 1 3.55 7.16 -0.10
N ALA A 2 3.68 5.83 -0.06
CA ALA A 2 4.73 5.15 -0.81
C ALA A 2 4.51 5.40 -2.31
N SER A 3 5.50 5.99 -2.99
CA SER A 3 5.46 6.19 -4.44
C SER A 3 5.40 4.83 -5.14
N THR A 4 4.36 4.60 -5.94
CA THR A 4 4.18 3.36 -6.71
C THR A 4 5.38 3.15 -7.62
N CYS A 5 5.97 1.95 -7.55
CA CYS A 5 7.14 1.56 -8.33
C CYS A 5 6.68 0.84 -9.61
N ILE A 6 7.14 1.32 -10.77
CA ILE A 6 6.84 0.78 -12.10
C ILE A 6 8.14 0.33 -12.76
N GLN A 7 8.14 -0.85 -13.36
CA GLN A 7 9.23 -1.31 -14.21
C GLN A 7 8.81 -1.28 -15.68
N ILE A 8 9.64 -0.72 -16.55
CA ILE A 8 9.46 -0.72 -18.00
C ILE A 8 10.48 -1.66 -18.63
N ILE A 9 10.00 -2.62 -19.44
CA ILE A 9 10.80 -3.61 -20.16
C ILE A 9 10.53 -3.40 -21.65
N GLU A 10 11.43 -2.71 -22.33
CA GLU A 10 11.21 -2.25 -23.71
C GLU A 10 12.56 -2.24 -24.43
N GLY A 11 12.68 -2.86 -25.60
CA GLY A 11 13.96 -2.95 -26.32
C GLY A 11 14.39 -1.60 -26.90
N ASN A 12 13.44 -0.79 -27.39
CA ASN A 12 13.72 0.50 -28.00
C ASN A 12 14.09 1.55 -26.93
N PRO A 13 15.35 2.06 -26.91
CA PRO A 13 15.80 2.99 -25.88
C PRO A 13 15.06 4.33 -25.90
N HIS A 14 14.63 4.81 -27.07
CA HIS A 14 13.90 6.07 -27.20
C HIS A 14 12.49 5.94 -26.61
N LEU A 15 11.77 4.88 -26.96
CA LEU A 15 10.44 4.63 -26.41
C LEU A 15 10.52 4.39 -24.89
N ARG A 16 11.46 3.54 -24.45
CA ARG A 16 11.68 3.26 -23.02
C ARG A 16 11.94 4.55 -22.21
N SER A 17 12.79 5.44 -22.73
CA SER A 17 13.10 6.72 -22.09
C SER A 17 11.91 7.66 -22.08
N LEU A 18 11.16 7.75 -23.19
CA LEU A 18 9.97 8.58 -23.30
C LEU A 18 8.89 8.16 -22.30
N LEU A 19 8.57 6.86 -22.25
CA LEU A 19 7.58 6.31 -21.30
C LEU A 19 8.04 6.56 -19.85
N SER A 20 9.32 6.33 -19.55
CA SER A 20 9.88 6.58 -18.22
C SER A 20 9.74 8.05 -17.81
N TRP A 21 10.06 8.98 -18.72
CA TRP A 21 9.96 10.41 -18.44
C TRP A 21 8.53 10.81 -18.10
N HIS A 22 7.55 10.40 -18.91
CA HIS A 22 6.14 10.71 -18.65
C HIS A 22 5.64 10.12 -17.33
N LEU A 23 6.02 8.89 -17.00
CA LEU A 23 5.64 8.26 -15.73
C LEU A 23 6.29 8.94 -14.52
N GLN A 24 7.53 9.40 -14.64
CA GLN A 24 8.19 10.18 -13.60
C GLN A 24 7.50 11.54 -13.39
N GLN A 25 7.09 12.22 -14.47
CA GLN A 25 6.28 13.45 -14.36
C GLN A 25 4.94 13.20 -13.67
N ALA A 26 4.35 12.02 -13.83
CA ALA A 26 3.14 11.60 -13.13
C ALA A 26 3.39 11.16 -11.66
N GLY A 27 4.63 11.25 -11.16
CA GLY A 27 4.98 10.98 -9.77
C GLY A 27 5.31 9.51 -9.44
N TYR A 28 5.49 8.66 -10.45
CA TYR A 28 5.87 7.27 -10.27
C TYR A 28 7.40 7.10 -10.11
N ARG A 29 7.81 6.12 -9.30
CA ARG A 29 9.20 5.63 -9.33
C ARG A 29 9.32 4.66 -10.48
N VAL A 30 10.32 4.86 -11.35
CA VAL A 30 10.45 4.06 -12.58
C VAL A 30 11.81 3.38 -12.65
N ASN A 31 11.81 2.07 -12.87
CA ASN A 31 12.98 1.31 -13.27
C ASN A 31 12.87 0.92 -14.75
N GLN A 32 14.00 0.92 -15.46
CA GLN A 32 14.05 0.60 -16.88
C GLN A 32 14.88 -0.67 -17.09
N SER A 33 14.44 -1.52 -18.02
CA SER A 33 15.15 -2.72 -18.44
C SER A 33 15.06 -2.83 -19.97
N ALA A 34 16.18 -3.14 -20.61
CA ALA A 34 16.25 -3.27 -22.07
C ALA A 34 15.92 -4.69 -22.55
N ASP A 35 16.05 -5.67 -21.66
CA ASP A 35 16.03 -7.10 -21.96
C ASP A 35 15.48 -7.91 -20.76
N MET A 36 15.21 -9.18 -20.97
CA MET A 36 14.64 -10.07 -19.96
C MET A 36 15.60 -10.32 -18.79
N LEU A 37 16.91 -10.41 -19.04
CA LEU A 37 17.91 -10.62 -17.99
C LEU A 37 17.89 -9.48 -16.97
N ARG A 38 18.09 -8.24 -17.44
CA ARG A 38 18.03 -7.01 -16.62
C ARG A 38 16.66 -6.86 -15.98
N ALA A 39 15.60 -7.28 -16.68
CA ALA A 39 14.25 -7.23 -16.13
C ALA A 39 14.10 -8.09 -14.88
N LYS A 40 14.58 -9.34 -14.93
CA LYS A 40 14.52 -10.29 -13.81
C LYS A 40 15.36 -9.82 -12.62
N GLU A 41 16.57 -9.31 -12.86
CA GLU A 41 17.45 -8.74 -11.83
C GLU A 41 16.78 -7.53 -11.13
N THR A 42 16.26 -6.60 -11.93
CA THR A 42 15.55 -5.40 -11.43
C THR A 42 14.29 -5.80 -10.65
N PHE A 43 13.52 -6.76 -11.14
CA PHE A 43 12.29 -7.21 -10.47
C PHE A 43 12.57 -7.75 -9.06
N GLN A 44 13.64 -8.54 -8.89
CA GLN A 44 14.02 -9.10 -7.60
C GLN A 44 14.44 -8.04 -6.58
N THR A 45 15.12 -6.98 -7.04
CA THR A 45 15.64 -5.93 -6.17
C THR A 45 14.62 -4.82 -5.88
N ALA A 46 13.87 -4.39 -6.89
CA ALA A 46 12.98 -3.24 -6.82
C ALA A 46 11.53 -3.58 -6.48
N GLN A 47 11.13 -4.85 -6.62
CA GLN A 47 9.77 -5.36 -6.36
C GLN A 47 8.67 -4.43 -6.88
N PRO A 48 8.64 -4.15 -8.21
CA PRO A 48 7.70 -3.19 -8.78
C PRO A 48 6.24 -3.64 -8.62
N ASN A 49 5.37 -2.67 -8.44
CA ASN A 49 3.92 -2.86 -8.31
C ASN A 49 3.24 -3.11 -9.67
N LEU A 50 3.82 -2.51 -10.72
CA LEU A 50 3.36 -2.63 -12.11
C LEU A 50 4.57 -2.89 -12.99
N VAL A 51 4.46 -3.88 -13.86
CA VAL A 51 5.42 -4.14 -14.94
C VAL A 51 4.76 -3.81 -16.25
N ILE A 52 5.42 -2.98 -17.05
CA ILE A 52 5.04 -2.61 -18.41
C ILE A 52 6.06 -3.25 -19.33
N MET A 53 5.65 -4.14 -20.24
CA MET A 53 6.60 -4.94 -21.00
C MET A 53 6.25 -5.13 -22.48
N GLU A 54 7.26 -5.14 -23.33
CA GLU A 54 7.19 -5.56 -24.73
C GLU A 54 7.16 -7.10 -24.84
N THR A 55 6.43 -7.64 -25.82
CA THR A 55 6.45 -9.08 -26.13
C THR A 55 7.68 -9.54 -26.91
N ASP A 56 8.19 -8.67 -27.79
CA ASP A 56 9.29 -8.95 -28.71
C ASP A 56 10.60 -8.38 -28.15
N LEU A 57 11.22 -9.13 -27.24
CA LEU A 57 12.53 -8.80 -26.66
C LEU A 57 13.64 -9.55 -27.40
N SER A 58 14.83 -8.96 -27.45
CA SER A 58 15.97 -9.53 -28.20
C SER A 58 16.48 -10.85 -27.61
N ASP A 59 16.22 -11.12 -26.35
CA ASP A 59 16.78 -12.23 -25.58
C ASP A 59 15.75 -13.29 -25.16
N GLY A 60 14.51 -13.24 -25.67
CA GLY A 60 13.53 -14.30 -25.47
C GLY A 60 12.07 -13.87 -25.62
N SER A 61 11.17 -14.77 -25.20
CA SER A 61 9.72 -14.58 -25.28
C SER A 61 9.20 -13.73 -24.13
N GLY A 62 8.58 -12.59 -24.43
CA GLY A 62 7.88 -11.78 -23.43
C GLY A 62 6.72 -12.53 -22.75
N LEU A 63 6.09 -13.50 -23.41
CA LEU A 63 5.05 -14.32 -22.78
C LEU A 63 5.62 -15.23 -21.68
N GLU A 64 6.81 -15.81 -21.90
CA GLU A 64 7.49 -16.61 -20.87
C GLU A 64 7.91 -15.75 -19.68
N LEU A 65 8.37 -14.52 -19.95
CA LEU A 65 8.68 -13.54 -18.91
C LEU A 65 7.43 -13.16 -18.11
N CYS A 66 6.29 -12.94 -18.78
CA CYS A 66 5.01 -12.68 -18.12
C CYS A 66 4.63 -13.81 -17.14
N HIS A 67 4.75 -15.07 -17.59
CA HIS A 67 4.50 -16.23 -16.73
C HIS A 67 5.46 -16.29 -15.54
N TRP A 68 6.76 -16.03 -15.78
CA TRP A 68 7.79 -16.00 -14.75
C TRP A 68 7.52 -14.94 -13.67
N LEU A 69 7.03 -13.75 -14.06
CA LEU A 69 6.68 -12.65 -13.16
C LEU A 69 5.47 -13.00 -12.28
N GLN A 70 4.43 -13.59 -12.88
CA GLN A 70 3.22 -14.02 -12.16
C GLN A 70 3.53 -15.03 -11.05
N GLN A 71 4.51 -15.91 -11.25
CA GLN A 71 4.90 -16.91 -10.24
C GLN A 71 5.65 -16.32 -9.03
N ARG A 72 6.27 -15.13 -9.14
CA ARG A 72 7.25 -14.62 -8.15
C ARG A 72 6.77 -13.47 -7.29
N GLY A 73 5.75 -12.73 -7.73
CA GLY A 73 5.24 -11.61 -6.94
C GLY A 73 3.87 -11.10 -7.35
N ARG A 74 3.27 -11.66 -8.42
CA ARG A 74 2.00 -11.22 -9.00
C ARG A 74 1.90 -9.69 -9.12
N PRO A 75 2.89 -9.02 -9.75
CA PRO A 75 2.73 -7.61 -10.09
C PRO A 75 1.55 -7.47 -11.05
N LEU A 76 0.96 -6.28 -11.15
CA LEU A 76 0.13 -6.01 -12.32
C LEU A 76 1.02 -5.99 -13.55
N ILE A 77 0.54 -6.55 -14.67
CA ILE A 77 1.31 -6.62 -15.91
C ILE A 77 0.53 -5.96 -17.04
N MET A 78 1.14 -4.97 -17.70
CA MET A 78 0.64 -4.40 -18.94
C MET A 78 1.57 -4.76 -20.09
N ILE A 79 1.04 -5.41 -21.11
CA ILE A 79 1.78 -5.72 -22.33
C ILE A 79 1.68 -4.55 -23.32
N LEU A 80 2.81 -4.19 -23.93
CA LEU A 80 2.89 -3.37 -25.12
C LEU A 80 3.30 -4.27 -26.28
N SER A 81 2.62 -4.21 -27.43
CA SER A 81 3.02 -5.03 -28.58
C SER A 81 2.57 -4.43 -29.91
N ALA A 82 3.38 -4.63 -30.96
CA ALA A 82 2.97 -4.40 -32.33
C ALA A 82 2.01 -5.50 -32.85
N LYS A 83 2.06 -6.70 -32.25
CA LYS A 83 1.12 -7.77 -32.54
C LYS A 83 -0.26 -7.39 -32.00
N SER A 84 -1.27 -7.59 -32.81
CA SER A 84 -2.62 -7.12 -32.49
C SER A 84 -3.74 -8.01 -32.98
N GLY A 85 -3.41 -9.23 -33.39
CA GLY A 85 -4.45 -10.21 -33.63
C GLY A 85 -5.18 -10.50 -32.33
N GLU A 86 -6.47 -10.79 -32.40
CA GLU A 86 -7.20 -11.34 -31.27
C GLU A 86 -6.46 -12.52 -30.61
N PRO A 87 -5.85 -13.46 -31.37
CA PRO A 87 -5.06 -14.55 -30.77
C PRO A 87 -3.87 -14.05 -29.94
N ASP A 88 -3.21 -12.97 -30.36
CA ASP A 88 -2.05 -12.41 -29.64
C ASP A 88 -2.46 -11.77 -28.32
N VAL A 89 -3.56 -11.03 -28.33
CA VAL A 89 -4.14 -10.40 -27.13
C VAL A 89 -4.60 -11.48 -26.15
N VAL A 90 -5.33 -12.49 -26.66
CA VAL A 90 -5.78 -13.62 -25.83
C VAL A 90 -4.60 -14.36 -25.23
N ALA A 91 -3.56 -14.65 -26.00
CA ALA A 91 -2.35 -15.31 -25.50
C ALA A 91 -1.64 -14.48 -24.41
N GLY A 92 -1.54 -13.16 -24.59
CA GLY A 92 -0.98 -12.25 -23.59
C GLY A 92 -1.75 -12.26 -22.27
N LEU A 93 -3.07 -12.18 -22.34
CA LEU A 93 -3.94 -12.22 -21.15
C LEU A 93 -3.90 -13.59 -20.45
N GLN A 94 -3.89 -14.69 -21.22
CA GLN A 94 -3.76 -16.05 -20.69
C GLN A 94 -2.39 -16.30 -20.04
N ALA A 95 -1.34 -15.65 -20.52
CA ALA A 95 -0.02 -15.66 -19.88
C ALA A 95 0.02 -14.87 -18.56
N GLY A 96 -1.05 -14.14 -18.23
CA GLY A 96 -1.24 -13.44 -16.97
C GLY A 96 -1.04 -11.92 -17.05
N ALA A 97 -1.17 -11.32 -18.24
CA ALA A 97 -1.28 -9.87 -18.34
C ALA A 97 -2.64 -9.37 -17.82
N ASP A 98 -2.64 -8.22 -17.14
CA ASP A 98 -3.84 -7.52 -16.69
C ASP A 98 -4.40 -6.55 -17.73
N ASP A 99 -3.54 -6.06 -18.64
CA ASP A 99 -3.93 -5.23 -19.78
C ASP A 99 -2.99 -5.45 -20.97
N TYR A 100 -3.48 -5.12 -22.16
CA TYR A 100 -2.75 -5.24 -23.42
C TYR A 100 -2.97 -3.98 -24.26
N LEU A 101 -1.89 -3.30 -24.61
CA LEU A 101 -1.91 -2.07 -25.40
C LEU A 101 -1.15 -2.26 -26.72
N LYS A 102 -1.89 -2.12 -27.82
CA LYS A 102 -1.37 -2.21 -29.18
C LYS A 102 -0.51 -0.99 -29.53
N LYS A 103 0.62 -1.22 -30.21
CA LYS A 103 1.42 -0.20 -30.88
C LYS A 103 0.92 0.04 -32.32
N PRO A 104 0.90 1.31 -32.80
CA PRO A 104 1.18 2.54 -32.07
C PRO A 104 0.02 2.93 -31.13
N PHE A 105 0.34 3.59 -30.02
CA PHE A 105 -0.62 4.09 -29.04
C PHE A 105 -0.37 5.56 -28.71
N GLY A 106 -1.40 6.26 -28.24
CA GLY A 106 -1.28 7.63 -27.73
C GLY A 106 -0.75 7.67 -26.30
N MET A 107 0.03 8.71 -25.97
CA MET A 107 0.56 8.87 -24.60
C MET A 107 -0.55 9.03 -23.55
N GLN A 108 -1.64 9.72 -23.90
CA GLN A 108 -2.79 9.86 -23.00
C GLN A 108 -3.49 8.52 -22.72
N GLU A 109 -3.62 7.65 -23.74
CA GLU A 109 -4.18 6.32 -23.56
C GLU A 109 -3.28 5.47 -22.65
N PHE A 110 -1.98 5.47 -22.91
CA PHE A 110 -0.99 4.78 -22.09
C PHE A 110 -1.08 5.20 -20.61
N LEU A 111 -1.08 6.50 -20.34
CA LEU A 111 -1.16 7.02 -18.96
C LEU A 111 -2.48 6.67 -18.29
N ALA A 112 -3.61 6.75 -19.01
CA ALA A 112 -4.93 6.39 -18.46
C ALA A 112 -5.00 4.90 -18.05
N ARG A 113 -4.41 4.01 -18.85
CA ARG A 113 -4.32 2.57 -18.53
C ARG A 113 -3.42 2.30 -17.32
N VAL A 114 -2.27 2.95 -17.27
CA VAL A 114 -1.36 2.88 -16.10
C VAL A 114 -2.07 3.38 -14.83
N GLU A 115 -2.79 4.49 -14.90
CA GLU A 115 -3.57 5.02 -13.76
C GLU A 115 -4.65 4.03 -13.32
N ALA A 116 -5.39 3.44 -14.27
CA ALA A 116 -6.41 2.45 -13.98
C ALA A 116 -5.84 1.20 -13.26
N LEU A 117 -4.70 0.69 -13.73
CA LEU A 117 -3.99 -0.44 -13.12
C LEU A 117 -3.45 -0.08 -11.74
N THR A 118 -2.77 1.05 -11.58
CA THR A 118 -2.21 1.45 -10.29
C THR A 118 -3.28 1.71 -9.23
N ARG A 119 -4.46 2.23 -9.62
CA ARG A 119 -5.64 2.32 -8.73
C ARG A 119 -6.16 0.95 -8.29
N ARG A 120 -6.17 -0.05 -9.19
CA ARG A 120 -6.52 -1.44 -8.86
C ARG A 120 -5.50 -2.04 -7.89
N ASN A 121 -4.21 -1.77 -8.09
CA ASN A 121 -3.18 -2.21 -7.16
C ASN A 121 -3.39 -1.65 -5.75
N ARG A 122 -3.73 -0.36 -5.60
CA ARG A 122 -4.06 0.24 -4.29
C ARG A 122 -5.24 -0.46 -3.58
N LYS A 123 -6.18 -1.05 -4.31
CA LYS A 123 -7.28 -1.84 -3.72
C LYS A 123 -6.82 -3.27 -3.33
N ILE A 124 -5.89 -3.85 -4.07
CA ILE A 124 -5.28 -5.16 -3.78
C ILE A 124 -4.25 -5.05 -2.64
N THR A 125 -3.60 -3.90 -2.49
CA THR A 125 -2.67 -3.51 -1.41
C THR A 125 -3.34 -2.67 -0.32
N ALA A 126 -4.62 -2.93 -0.01
CA ALA A 126 -5.08 -2.63 1.34
C ALA A 126 -4.18 -3.41 2.31
N PRO A 127 -3.63 -2.81 3.38
CA PRO A 127 -2.71 -3.51 4.28
C PRO A 127 -3.35 -4.81 4.75
N VAL A 128 -2.76 -5.96 4.43
CA VAL A 128 -3.24 -7.26 4.94
C VAL A 128 -3.13 -7.27 6.47
N SER A 129 -2.17 -6.52 7.01
CA SER A 129 -2.04 -6.22 8.42
C SER A 129 -1.50 -4.80 8.68
N LEU A 130 -1.79 -4.28 9.87
CA LEU A 130 -1.19 -3.07 10.43
C LEU A 130 -0.28 -3.46 11.59
N THR A 131 0.94 -2.93 11.63
CA THR A 131 1.89 -3.19 12.74
C THR A 131 2.35 -1.87 13.34
N TYR A 132 2.12 -1.72 14.64
CA TYR A 132 2.57 -0.60 15.46
C TYR A 132 3.26 -1.19 16.69
N GLY A 133 4.58 -1.37 16.60
CA GLY A 133 5.38 -1.99 17.67
C GLY A 133 4.78 -3.30 18.16
N ASP A 134 4.44 -3.38 19.44
CA ASP A 134 3.83 -4.56 20.09
C ASP A 134 2.41 -4.89 19.59
N LEU A 135 1.73 -3.99 18.87
CA LEU A 135 0.38 -4.20 18.34
C LEU A 135 0.40 -4.60 16.86
N ASN A 136 -0.17 -5.75 16.54
CA ASN A 136 -0.35 -6.24 15.18
C ASN A 136 -1.83 -6.55 14.92
N ILE A 137 -2.37 -6.02 13.82
CA ILE A 137 -3.78 -6.19 13.42
C ILE A 137 -3.81 -6.81 12.04
N ASP A 138 -4.30 -8.04 11.90
CA ASP A 138 -4.62 -8.67 10.63
C ASP A 138 -6.02 -8.21 10.18
N LEU A 139 -6.09 -7.49 9.05
CA LEU A 139 -7.35 -6.92 8.54
C LEU A 139 -8.19 -7.96 7.79
N VAL A 140 -7.57 -9.02 7.27
CA VAL A 140 -8.25 -10.08 6.51
C VAL A 140 -8.91 -11.08 7.45
N GLN A 141 -8.15 -11.58 8.43
CA GLN A 141 -8.64 -12.51 9.44
C GLN A 141 -9.36 -11.80 10.60
N ARG A 142 -9.29 -10.46 10.65
CA ARG A 142 -9.80 -9.62 11.75
C ARG A 142 -9.27 -10.08 13.12
N ARG A 143 -7.98 -10.39 13.16
CA ARG A 143 -7.27 -10.84 14.37
C ARG A 143 -6.35 -9.77 14.87
N VAL A 144 -6.23 -9.65 16.19
CA VAL A 144 -5.31 -8.70 16.80
C VAL A 144 -4.39 -9.45 17.75
N ARG A 145 -3.13 -9.07 17.71
CA ARG A 145 -2.08 -9.56 18.58
C ARG A 145 -1.44 -8.37 19.30
N PHE A 146 -1.26 -8.50 20.60
CA PHE A 146 -0.59 -7.51 21.43
C PHE A 146 0.51 -8.20 22.23
N LYS A 147 1.76 -7.72 22.15
CA LYS A 147 2.94 -8.35 22.78
C LYS A 147 3.03 -9.84 22.46
N GLU A 148 2.94 -10.14 21.17
CA GLU A 148 2.98 -11.51 20.63
C GLU A 148 1.80 -12.43 21.02
N GLN A 149 0.83 -11.98 21.81
CA GLN A 149 -0.33 -12.77 22.24
C GLN A 149 -1.61 -12.37 21.51
N PHE A 150 -2.39 -13.35 21.05
CA PHE A 150 -3.71 -13.08 20.47
C PHE A 150 -4.67 -12.53 21.52
N ILE A 151 -5.41 -11.48 21.15
CA ILE A 151 -6.46 -10.89 21.97
C ILE A 151 -7.81 -11.06 21.28
N ASP A 152 -8.75 -11.68 21.97
CA ASP A 152 -10.11 -11.85 21.49
C ASP A 152 -10.87 -10.52 21.56
N LEU A 153 -11.21 -9.97 20.39
CA LEU A 153 -11.97 -8.73 20.28
C LEU A 153 -13.36 -9.00 19.70
N THR A 154 -14.35 -8.28 20.20
CA THR A 154 -15.66 -8.21 19.53
C THR A 154 -15.53 -7.42 18.22
N PRO A 155 -16.47 -7.57 17.27
CA PRO A 155 -16.45 -6.80 16.03
C PRO A 155 -16.39 -5.29 16.27
N GLN A 156 -17.06 -4.80 17.32
CA GLN A 156 -17.08 -3.38 17.66
C GLN A 156 -15.72 -2.92 18.20
N GLU A 157 -15.10 -3.70 19.08
CA GLU A 157 -13.76 -3.42 19.60
C GLU A 157 -12.71 -3.45 18.50
N PHE A 158 -12.79 -4.40 17.57
CA PHE A 158 -11.92 -4.47 16.40
C PHE A 158 -12.04 -3.21 15.55
N SER A 159 -13.26 -2.77 15.23
CA SER A 159 -13.48 -1.53 14.47
C SER A 159 -12.91 -0.31 15.19
N LEU A 160 -13.07 -0.23 16.52
CA LEU A 160 -12.58 0.90 17.29
C LEU A 160 -11.05 0.96 17.34
N ILE A 161 -10.37 -0.16 17.59
CA ILE A 161 -8.91 -0.18 17.59
C ILE A 161 -8.35 0.07 16.19
N TYR A 162 -9.01 -0.43 15.14
CA TYR A 162 -8.67 -0.12 13.76
C TYR A 162 -8.74 1.39 13.49
N VAL A 163 -9.85 2.06 13.82
CA VAL A 163 -9.98 3.52 13.64
C VAL A 163 -8.93 4.29 14.42
N LEU A 164 -8.62 3.88 15.65
CA LEU A 164 -7.56 4.50 16.46
C LEU A 164 -6.17 4.34 15.81
N THR A 165 -5.87 3.19 15.20
CA THR A 165 -4.61 3.00 14.47
C THR A 165 -4.53 3.85 13.21
N GLN A 166 -5.63 4.04 12.48
CA GLN A 166 -5.67 4.88 11.28
C GLN A 166 -5.42 6.37 11.58
N ALA A 167 -5.60 6.80 12.83
CA ALA A 167 -5.33 8.17 13.26
C ALA A 167 -3.84 8.46 13.51
N GLU A 168 -2.97 7.45 13.43
CA GLU A 168 -1.52 7.57 13.61
C GLU A 168 -1.12 8.39 14.85
N GLY A 169 -1.84 8.17 15.95
CA GLY A 169 -1.59 8.82 17.25
C GLY A 169 -2.22 10.20 17.44
N SER A 170 -2.88 10.74 16.41
CA SER A 170 -3.71 11.94 16.52
C SER A 170 -4.96 11.65 17.36
N PRO A 171 -5.40 12.59 18.24
CA PRO A 171 -6.61 12.41 19.01
C PRO A 171 -7.86 12.53 18.14
N LEU A 172 -8.80 11.61 18.35
CA LEU A 172 -10.12 11.63 17.72
C LEU A 172 -11.19 11.94 18.76
N SER A 173 -12.18 12.73 18.36
CA SER A 173 -13.35 12.99 19.19
C SER A 173 -14.20 11.73 19.34
N ARG A 174 -15.01 11.65 20.40
CA ARG A 174 -15.97 10.54 20.58
C ARG A 174 -16.94 10.43 19.40
N ALA A 175 -17.40 11.57 18.90
CA ALA A 175 -18.30 11.61 17.75
C ALA A 175 -17.60 11.11 16.48
N ASP A 176 -16.32 11.45 16.26
CA ASP A 176 -15.55 10.92 15.13
C ASP A 176 -15.29 9.42 15.25
N LEU A 177 -14.94 8.95 16.46
CA LEU A 177 -14.73 7.52 16.72
C LEU A 177 -16.02 6.74 16.47
N LEU A 178 -17.16 7.23 16.96
CA LEU A 178 -18.47 6.62 16.74
C LEU A 178 -18.78 6.53 15.24
N ARG A 179 -18.73 7.66 14.52
CA ARG A 179 -19.04 7.73 13.08
C ARG A 179 -18.15 6.84 12.23
N ARG A 180 -16.85 6.75 12.56
CA ARG A 180 -15.88 5.98 11.77
C ARG A 180 -15.92 4.49 12.09
N ALA A 181 -16.11 4.12 13.36
CA ALA A 181 -16.08 2.72 13.79
C ALA A 181 -17.43 2.02 13.55
N TRP A 182 -18.53 2.74 13.76
CA TRP A 182 -19.89 2.22 13.70
C TRP A 182 -20.85 3.26 13.08
N PRO A 183 -20.80 3.47 11.76
CA PRO A 183 -21.62 4.50 11.08
C PRO A 183 -23.14 4.28 11.25
N ASP A 184 -23.57 3.02 11.43
CA ASP A 184 -24.99 2.65 11.60
C ASP A 184 -25.43 2.55 13.07
N ALA A 185 -24.57 2.94 14.03
CA ALA A 185 -24.90 2.86 15.46
C ALA A 185 -25.75 4.06 15.93
N ILE A 186 -26.47 3.85 17.05
CA ILE A 186 -27.20 4.89 17.79
C ILE A 186 -26.27 6.09 18.03
N ASP A 187 -26.77 7.31 17.78
CA ASP A 187 -26.04 8.59 17.92
C ASP A 187 -25.80 8.97 19.40
N ASN A 188 -25.09 8.10 20.11
CA ASN A 188 -24.63 8.33 21.47
C ASN A 188 -23.11 8.16 21.53
N PRO A 189 -22.34 9.26 21.47
CA PRO A 189 -20.88 9.23 21.56
C PRO A 189 -20.34 8.57 22.84
N ARG A 190 -21.15 8.42 23.90
CA ARG A 190 -20.75 7.70 25.14
C ARG A 190 -20.58 6.20 24.93
N THR A 191 -21.17 5.61 23.89
CA THR A 191 -20.95 4.18 23.56
C THR A 191 -19.47 3.87 23.33
N VAL A 192 -18.71 4.84 22.80
CA VAL A 192 -17.26 4.73 22.62
C VAL A 192 -16.56 4.44 23.95
N ASP A 193 -16.98 5.06 25.04
CA ASP A 193 -16.31 4.96 26.35
C ASP A 193 -16.34 3.51 26.88
N THR A 194 -17.46 2.82 26.71
CA THR A 194 -17.63 1.42 27.10
C THR A 194 -16.67 0.50 26.33
N HIS A 195 -16.54 0.69 25.01
CA HIS A 195 -15.64 -0.11 24.19
C HIS A 195 -14.18 0.25 24.42
N VAL A 196 -13.84 1.52 24.69
CA VAL A 196 -12.48 1.90 25.11
C VAL A 196 -12.13 1.23 26.43
N LEU A 197 -13.04 1.23 27.41
CA LEU A 197 -12.81 0.56 28.68
C LEU A 197 -12.61 -0.96 28.49
N SER A 198 -13.41 -1.59 27.64
CA SER A 198 -13.25 -3.01 27.31
C SER A 198 -11.92 -3.32 26.63
N LEU A 199 -11.52 -2.50 25.63
CA LEU A 199 -10.22 -2.62 24.98
C LEU A 199 -9.06 -2.47 25.98
N ARG A 200 -9.12 -1.48 26.86
CA ARG A 200 -8.08 -1.26 27.89
C ARG A 200 -7.92 -2.48 28.80
N LYS A 201 -9.01 -3.14 29.19
CA LYS A 201 -8.94 -4.40 29.98
C LYS A 201 -8.19 -5.53 29.27
N LYS A 202 -8.12 -5.49 27.94
CA LYS A 202 -7.48 -6.54 27.12
C LYS A 202 -6.03 -6.22 26.77
N ILE A 203 -5.66 -4.94 26.69
CA ILE A 203 -4.35 -4.53 26.15
C ILE A 203 -3.50 -3.69 27.11
N GLU A 204 -4.06 -3.16 28.19
CA GLU A 204 -3.31 -2.37 29.18
C GLU A 204 -2.93 -3.24 30.37
N ALA A 205 -1.78 -2.95 30.97
CA ALA A 205 -1.38 -3.56 32.25
C ALA A 205 -2.30 -3.12 33.40
N ASP A 206 -2.65 -1.82 33.43
CA ASP A 206 -3.69 -1.27 34.32
C ASP A 206 -4.67 -0.42 33.50
N PRO A 207 -5.93 -0.87 33.32
CA PRO A 207 -6.96 -0.11 32.59
C PRO A 207 -7.28 1.27 33.18
N ARG A 208 -6.97 1.50 34.47
CA ARG A 208 -7.18 2.78 35.16
C ARG A 208 -6.04 3.77 34.91
N GLN A 209 -4.86 3.27 34.56
CA GLN A 209 -3.70 4.07 34.18
C GLN A 209 -3.23 3.70 32.75
N PRO A 210 -4.05 4.01 31.74
CA PRO A 210 -3.83 3.52 30.38
C PRO A 210 -2.64 4.20 29.71
N SER A 211 -1.78 3.38 29.12
CA SER A 211 -0.58 3.81 28.42
C SER A 211 -0.70 3.74 26.90
N VAL A 212 -1.49 2.79 26.38
CA VAL A 212 -1.70 2.51 24.94
C VAL A 212 -2.87 3.31 24.38
N ILE A 213 -4.07 3.24 24.98
CA ILE A 213 -5.22 4.06 24.56
C ILE A 213 -5.42 5.18 25.56
N GLN A 214 -4.95 6.38 25.23
CA GLN A 214 -4.96 7.52 26.15
C GLN A 214 -6.22 8.36 26.00
N THR A 215 -6.69 8.88 27.14
CA THR A 215 -7.74 9.90 27.15
C THR A 215 -7.09 11.27 26.93
N VAL A 216 -7.54 11.99 25.91
CA VAL A 216 -7.19 13.41 25.72
C VAL A 216 -8.34 14.25 26.24
N ARG A 217 -8.12 14.95 27.36
CA ARG A 217 -9.16 15.74 28.06
C ARG A 217 -9.80 16.73 27.09
N ASN A 218 -11.13 16.84 27.14
CA ASN A 218 -11.96 17.69 26.29
C ASN A 218 -11.91 17.39 24.78
N VAL A 219 -11.26 16.30 24.36
CA VAL A 219 -11.19 15.89 22.95
C VAL A 219 -11.81 14.50 22.79
N GLY A 220 -11.18 13.47 23.36
CA GLY A 220 -11.59 12.08 23.16
C GLY A 220 -10.46 11.12 23.47
N TYR A 221 -10.09 10.29 22.49
CA TYR A 221 -9.11 9.22 22.67
C TYR A 221 -8.05 9.23 21.56
N ARG A 222 -6.86 8.74 21.89
CA ARG A 222 -5.78 8.51 20.93
C ARG A 222 -5.07 7.21 21.23
N LEU A 223 -4.45 6.63 20.20
CA LEU A 223 -3.45 5.59 20.36
C LEU A 223 -2.10 6.22 20.68
N ASN A 224 -1.38 5.69 21.65
CA ASN A 224 -0.04 6.12 21.99
C ASN A 224 0.99 5.25 21.28
N ILE A 225 1.44 5.71 20.12
CA ILE A 225 2.37 4.97 19.27
C ILE A 225 3.71 4.74 19.97
N GLU A 226 4.22 5.74 20.71
CA GLU A 226 5.52 5.63 21.41
C GLU A 226 5.54 4.44 22.37
N ARG A 227 4.46 4.23 23.14
CA ARG A 227 4.35 3.11 24.09
C ARG A 227 4.22 1.75 23.43
N LEU A 228 3.87 1.70 22.16
CA LEU A 228 3.84 0.46 21.40
C LEU A 228 5.25 0.06 20.94
N HIS A 229 6.17 1.01 20.75
CA HIS A 229 7.53 0.76 20.24
C HIS A 229 8.59 0.47 21.32
N THR A 230 8.26 0.59 22.61
CA THR A 230 9.25 0.62 23.71
C THR A 230 9.89 -0.70 24.14
N ASN A 231 9.84 -1.77 23.33
CA ASN A 231 10.47 -3.06 23.67
C ASN A 231 11.65 -3.48 22.80
N ASN A 232 12.17 -2.63 21.93
CA ASN A 232 13.47 -2.87 21.31
C ASN A 232 14.34 -1.62 21.41
N GLY A 233 15.44 -1.73 22.16
CA GLY A 233 16.56 -0.81 22.06
C GLY A 233 17.12 -0.83 20.64
N HIS A 234 16.64 0.08 19.80
CA HIS A 234 17.32 0.53 18.61
C HIS A 234 16.91 1.98 18.32
N HIS A 235 17.92 2.82 18.13
CA HIS A 235 17.79 4.25 17.89
C HIS A 235 16.76 4.58 16.79
N PRO A 236 15.94 5.64 16.97
CA PRO A 236 15.23 6.23 15.85
C PRO A 236 16.26 6.90 14.95
N VAL A 237 16.38 6.44 13.70
CA VAL A 237 17.00 7.24 12.64
C VAL A 237 16.12 8.48 12.48
N GLY A 238 16.65 9.61 12.92
CA GLY A 238 15.96 10.89 12.92
C GLY A 238 15.55 11.30 11.50
N VAL A 239 14.27 11.60 11.34
CA VAL A 239 13.80 12.45 10.24
C VAL A 239 14.11 13.88 10.67
N GLY A 240 15.21 14.43 10.14
CA GLY A 240 15.61 15.81 10.36
C GLY A 240 14.57 16.80 9.82
N PRO A 241 14.50 18.02 10.36
CA PRO A 241 13.49 19.00 9.99
C PRO A 241 13.72 19.52 8.57
N VAL A 242 12.65 19.54 7.77
CA VAL A 242 12.62 20.23 6.48
C VAL A 242 12.73 21.72 6.75
N SER A 243 13.90 22.30 6.42
CA SER A 243 14.12 23.74 6.46
C SER A 243 13.19 24.42 5.46
N ALA A 244 12.31 25.27 5.99
CA ALA A 244 11.58 26.26 5.23
C ALA A 244 12.57 27.32 4.71
N ILE A 245 12.80 27.35 3.40
CA ILE A 245 13.45 28.50 2.75
C ILE A 245 12.36 29.56 2.56
N LYS A 246 12.47 30.62 3.36
CA LYS A 246 11.76 31.88 3.18
C LYS A 246 12.19 32.53 1.87
N ALA A 247 11.21 33.05 1.16
CA ALA A 247 11.38 34.13 0.19
C ALA A 247 11.96 35.38 0.86
N VAL A 248 12.76 36.14 0.10
CA VAL A 248 12.83 37.62 -0.05
C VAL A 248 14.23 37.99 -0.51
N GLY A 249 14.32 38.73 -1.62
CA GLY A 249 15.54 39.32 -2.17
C GLY A 249 15.44 39.50 -3.68
#